data_AF-A0A2V8HGD8-F1
#
_entry.id   AF-A0A2V8HGD8-F1
#
_cell.length_a   1.000
_cell.length_b   1.000
_cell.length_c   1.000
_cell.angle_alpha   90.00
_cell.angle_beta   90.00
_cell.angle_gamma   90.00
#
_symmetry.space_group_name_H-M   'P 1'
#
loop_
_entity.id
_entity.type
_entity.pdbx_description
1 polymer ?
#
loop_
_entity_poly.entity_id
_entity_poly.type
_entity_poly.pdbx_seq_one_letter_code
_entity_poly.pdbx_strand_id
1 'polypeptide(L)'
;MFESGAVNDAGVIQGNDNDADPTKYEPHYDRITSADQVQIYEPILGDPNNVPTTGLLTATQYLKDNRLLPRGFDKATADPGVGVYGAARQDADFTGNGDTVHYAVPVPVNGGPFRVSVELLYQPIGYRWAHNLEKYDAPEPKRFLNYFNAMSSSSWVVVAKASAP
;
A
#
# COMPACT_ATOMS: atom_id res chain seq x y z
N MET A 1 -12.82 -17.44 6.35
CA MET A 1 -11.83 -16.57 7.03
C MET A 1 -11.79 -15.29 6.23
N PHE A 2 -11.89 -14.12 6.88
CA PHE A 2 -11.63 -12.84 6.22
C PHE A 2 -10.17 -12.49 6.45
N GLU A 3 -9.44 -12.20 5.38
CA GLU A 3 -8.03 -11.78 5.40
C GLU A 3 -7.84 -10.83 4.22
N SER A 4 -7.20 -9.69 4.47
CA SER A 4 -6.88 -8.66 3.47
C SER A 4 -5.43 -8.26 3.65
N GLY A 5 -4.68 -8.16 2.55
CA GLY A 5 -3.29 -7.70 2.56
C GLY A 5 -2.24 -8.77 2.95
N ALA A 6 -2.59 -10.06 2.87
CA ALA A 6 -1.61 -11.13 3.09
C ALA A 6 -0.47 -11.06 2.06
N VAL A 7 0.77 -11.20 2.51
CA VAL A 7 1.95 -11.19 1.61
C VAL A 7 2.39 -12.63 1.32
N ASN A 8 2.57 -12.98 0.05
CA ASN A 8 3.05 -14.31 -0.34
C ASN A 8 4.58 -14.37 -0.44
N ASP A 9 5.11 -15.57 -0.72
CA ASP A 9 6.56 -15.79 -0.84
C ASP A 9 7.22 -15.04 -2.00
N ALA A 10 6.44 -14.50 -2.96
CA ALA A 10 6.94 -13.65 -4.03
C ALA A 10 6.91 -12.15 -3.66
N GLY A 11 6.54 -11.80 -2.42
CA GLY A 11 6.42 -10.42 -1.96
C GLY A 11 5.18 -9.70 -2.51
N VAL A 12 4.24 -10.41 -3.15
CA VAL A 12 2.97 -9.85 -3.63
C VAL A 12 2.04 -9.65 -2.44
N ILE A 13 1.38 -8.48 -2.37
CA ILE A 13 0.30 -8.22 -1.42
C ILE A 13 -1.01 -8.69 -2.05
N GLN A 14 -1.64 -9.70 -1.47
CA GLN A 14 -2.92 -10.21 -1.96
C GLN A 14 -4.01 -9.15 -1.83
N GLY A 15 -4.70 -8.88 -2.94
CA GLY A 15 -5.72 -7.83 -3.04
C GLY A 15 -5.17 -6.46 -3.49
N ASN A 16 -3.85 -6.28 -3.59
CA ASN A 16 -3.29 -5.03 -4.10
C ASN A 16 -3.54 -4.86 -5.61
N ASP A 17 -4.38 -3.89 -5.98
CA ASP A 17 -4.68 -3.55 -7.37
C ASP A 17 -3.42 -3.26 -8.20
N ASN A 18 -2.40 -2.63 -7.62
CA ASN A 18 -1.17 -2.28 -8.36
C ASN A 18 -0.34 -3.52 -8.68
N ASP A 19 -0.29 -4.51 -7.79
CA ASP A 19 0.40 -5.78 -8.05
C ASP A 19 -0.31 -6.61 -9.14
N ALA A 20 -1.63 -6.48 -9.26
CA ALA A 20 -2.42 -7.16 -10.32
C ALA A 20 -2.37 -6.41 -11.67
N ASP A 21 -2.46 -5.08 -11.64
CA ASP A 21 -2.51 -4.22 -12.83
C ASP A 21 -1.62 -2.98 -12.62
N PRO A 22 -0.55 -2.80 -13.42
CA PRO A 22 0.38 -1.68 -13.24
C PRO A 22 -0.26 -0.29 -13.45
N THR A 23 -1.48 -0.23 -14.01
CA THR A 23 -2.21 1.03 -14.24
C THR A 23 -3.16 1.40 -13.10
N LYS A 24 -3.33 0.53 -12.10
CA LYS A 24 -4.22 0.73 -10.95
C LYS A 24 -3.43 0.85 -9.66
N TYR A 25 -4.11 1.25 -8.59
CA TYR A 25 -3.57 1.33 -7.24
C TYR A 25 -4.71 1.40 -6.23
N GLU A 26 -4.46 0.91 -5.01
CA GLU A 26 -5.41 1.02 -3.91
C GLU A 26 -5.65 2.51 -3.56
N PRO A 27 -6.89 2.99 -3.40
CA PRO A 27 -7.14 4.28 -2.78
C PRO A 27 -6.68 4.27 -1.31
N HIS A 28 -6.85 5.40 -0.62
CA HIS A 28 -6.87 5.38 0.84
C HIS A 28 -8.30 5.02 1.27
N TYR A 29 -8.44 4.03 2.14
CA TYR A 29 -9.71 3.56 2.67
C TYR A 29 -9.94 4.05 4.09
N ASP A 30 -11.00 4.81 4.30
CA ASP A 30 -11.56 5.04 5.63
C ASP A 30 -12.34 3.79 6.11
N ARG A 31 -12.84 2.99 5.15
CA ARG A 31 -13.63 1.79 5.41
C ARG A 31 -13.33 0.65 4.45
N ILE A 32 -13.03 -0.52 5.01
CA ILE A 32 -12.80 -1.78 4.31
C ILE A 32 -13.98 -2.72 4.54
N THR A 33 -14.54 -3.26 3.47
CA THR A 33 -15.75 -4.10 3.48
C THR A 33 -15.56 -5.45 2.79
N SER A 34 -14.49 -5.59 2.01
CA SER A 34 -14.16 -6.81 1.27
C SER A 34 -12.67 -7.13 1.38
N ALA A 35 -12.32 -8.40 1.17
CA ALA A 35 -10.96 -8.92 1.38
C ALA A 35 -9.95 -8.42 0.33
N ASP A 36 -10.45 -7.97 -0.82
CA ASP A 36 -9.71 -7.38 -1.92
C ASP A 36 -9.50 -5.86 -1.76
N GLN A 37 -10.01 -5.25 -0.69
CA GLN A 37 -9.70 -3.85 -0.33
C GLN A 37 -8.56 -3.86 0.68
N VAL A 38 -7.39 -3.33 0.31
CA VAL A 38 -6.19 -3.37 1.15
C VAL A 38 -5.74 -1.94 1.46
N GLN A 39 -5.65 -1.61 2.76
CA GLN A 39 -5.05 -0.33 3.15
C GLN A 39 -3.54 -0.38 2.93
N ILE A 40 -3.07 0.29 1.88
CA ILE A 40 -1.64 0.45 1.59
C ILE A 40 -1.25 1.92 1.78
N TYR A 41 -0.25 2.15 2.63
CA TYR A 41 0.34 3.46 2.90
C TYR A 41 1.57 3.67 2.02
N GLU A 42 1.42 4.40 0.91
CA GLU A 42 2.45 4.52 -0.11
C GLU A 42 2.30 5.82 -0.93
N PRO A 43 3.37 6.26 -1.59
CA PRO A 43 3.27 7.22 -2.67
C PRO A 43 2.98 6.49 -3.99
N ILE A 44 1.99 6.98 -4.74
CA ILE A 44 1.75 6.62 -6.14
C ILE A 44 2.01 7.86 -6.98
N LEU A 45 3.07 7.80 -7.79
CA LEU A 45 3.41 8.84 -8.75
C LEU A 45 2.64 8.60 -10.06
N GLY A 46 2.18 9.69 -10.67
CA GLY A 46 1.46 9.69 -11.95
C GLY A 46 2.28 10.29 -13.07
N ASP A 47 2.07 9.79 -14.27
CA ASP A 47 2.54 10.39 -15.51
C ASP A 47 1.63 11.55 -15.97
N PRO A 48 1.96 12.28 -17.05
CA PRO A 48 1.12 13.38 -17.54
C PRO A 48 -0.32 12.98 -17.92
N ASN A 49 -0.60 11.68 -18.10
CA ASN A 49 -1.93 11.14 -18.40
C ASN A 49 -2.66 10.60 -17.16
N ASN A 50 -2.11 10.81 -15.95
CA ASN A 50 -2.58 10.27 -14.68
C ASN A 50 -2.50 8.74 -14.55
N VAL A 51 -1.58 8.11 -15.28
CA VAL A 51 -1.30 6.68 -15.13
C VAL A 51 -0.18 6.48 -14.11
N PRO A 52 -0.27 5.52 -13.18
CA PRO A 52 0.82 5.20 -12.26
C PRO A 52 2.14 4.96 -12.99
N THR A 53 3.22 5.53 -12.47
CA THR A 53 4.56 5.38 -13.04
C THR A 53 5.63 5.35 -11.97
N THR A 54 6.70 4.62 -12.24
CA THR A 54 7.95 4.65 -11.46
C THR A 54 9.09 5.29 -12.25
N GLY A 55 8.82 5.83 -13.45
CA GLY A 55 9.81 6.49 -14.28
C GLY A 55 10.12 7.90 -13.76
N LEU A 56 11.37 8.15 -13.37
CA LEU A 56 11.82 9.43 -12.80
C LEU A 56 11.47 10.64 -13.70
N LEU A 57 11.67 10.52 -15.01
CA LEU A 57 11.39 11.61 -15.96
C LEU A 57 9.91 11.76 -16.33
N THR A 58 9.09 10.76 -15.98
CA THR A 58 7.65 10.76 -16.28
C THR A 58 6.79 11.08 -15.06
N ALA A 59 7.31 10.92 -13.84
CA ALA A 59 6.59 11.19 -12.61
C ALA A 59 6.36 12.70 -12.43
N THR A 60 5.25 13.21 -12.96
CA THR A 60 4.94 14.65 -12.97
C THR A 60 4.03 15.10 -11.84
N GLN A 61 3.33 14.17 -11.18
CA GLN A 61 2.46 14.47 -10.04
C GLN A 61 2.31 13.26 -9.10
N TYR A 62 1.74 13.50 -7.92
CA TYR A 62 1.22 12.45 -7.05
C TYR A 62 -0.24 12.15 -7.39
N LEU A 63 -0.57 10.88 -7.60
CA LEU A 63 -1.95 10.39 -7.66
C LEU A 63 -2.48 10.07 -6.26
N LYS A 64 -1.58 9.62 -5.39
CA LYS A 64 -1.81 9.31 -3.98
C LYS A 64 -0.50 9.49 -3.22
N ASP A 65 -0.58 10.01 -2.00
CA ASP A 65 0.48 9.88 -1.01
C ASP A 65 -0.21 9.94 0.35
N ASN A 66 -0.36 8.77 0.96
CA ASN A 66 -0.98 8.60 2.25
C ASN A 66 0.01 7.99 3.26
N ARG A 67 1.33 8.13 3.06
CA ARG A 67 2.29 7.62 4.04
C ARG A 67 2.01 8.21 5.42
N LEU A 68 2.07 7.37 6.46
CA LEU A 68 1.79 7.78 7.83
C LEU A 68 2.56 9.05 8.21
N LEU A 69 1.83 10.02 8.73
CA LEU A 69 2.35 11.37 8.92
C LEU A 69 3.18 11.47 10.21
N PRO A 70 4.27 12.27 10.20
CA PRO A 70 4.99 12.59 11.42
C PRO A 70 4.08 13.28 12.47
N ARG A 71 4.42 13.11 13.74
CA ARG A 71 3.74 13.83 14.83
C ARG A 71 3.78 15.34 14.61
N GLY A 72 2.62 15.98 14.68
CA GLY A 72 2.44 17.42 14.47
C GLY A 72 2.37 17.87 13.01
N PHE A 73 2.34 16.94 12.05
CA PHE A 73 2.20 17.27 10.63
C PHE A 73 0.82 17.88 10.33
N ASP A 74 0.81 19.00 9.61
CA ASP A 74 -0.40 19.69 9.17
C ASP A 74 -0.56 19.59 7.65
N LYS A 75 -1.60 18.86 7.21
CA LYS A 75 -1.93 18.65 5.79
C LYS A 75 -2.28 19.94 5.05
N ALA A 76 -2.71 20.99 5.76
CA ALA A 76 -3.13 22.24 5.16
C ALA A 76 -1.94 23.14 4.77
N THR A 77 -0.83 23.03 5.50
CA THR A 77 0.34 23.91 5.36
C THR A 77 1.59 23.21 4.82
N ALA A 78 1.52 21.88 4.66
CA ALA A 78 2.60 21.09 4.08
C ALA A 78 3.03 21.59 2.69
N ASP A 79 4.35 21.61 2.44
CA ASP A 79 4.90 21.86 1.12
C ASP A 79 4.41 20.80 0.13
N PRO A 80 4.09 21.17 -1.14
CA PRO A 80 3.61 20.21 -2.13
C PRO A 80 4.55 19.00 -2.33
N GLY A 81 5.87 19.15 -2.19
CA GLY A 81 6.82 18.04 -2.34
C GLY A 81 6.67 16.93 -1.30
N VAL A 82 5.99 17.21 -0.18
CA VAL A 82 5.77 16.29 0.94
C VAL A 82 4.30 16.27 1.39
N GLY A 83 3.39 16.71 0.52
CA GLY A 83 1.97 16.82 0.81
C GLY A 83 1.26 15.46 0.90
N VAL A 84 0.01 15.50 1.37
CA VAL A 84 -0.90 14.35 1.34
C VAL A 84 -1.76 14.44 0.08
N TYR A 85 -1.84 13.35 -0.67
CA TYR A 85 -2.54 13.30 -1.96
C TYR A 85 -3.53 12.13 -2.02
N GLY A 86 -4.57 12.28 -2.84
CA GLY A 86 -5.67 11.31 -2.93
C GLY A 86 -6.69 11.46 -1.79
N ALA A 87 -7.44 10.38 -1.51
CA ALA A 87 -8.55 10.41 -0.55
C ALA A 87 -8.10 10.78 0.88
N ALA A 88 -6.91 10.35 1.30
CA ALA A 88 -6.31 10.67 2.60
C ALA A 88 -6.19 12.18 2.89
N ARG A 89 -6.15 13.02 1.84
CA ARG A 89 -6.07 14.48 2.01
C ARG A 89 -7.31 15.03 2.70
N GLN A 90 -8.47 14.38 2.48
CA GLN A 90 -9.80 14.84 2.92
C GLN A 90 -10.35 14.03 4.08
N ASP A 91 -9.72 12.90 4.41
CA ASP A 91 -10.02 12.16 5.62
C ASP A 91 -9.66 13.02 6.86
N ALA A 92 -10.59 13.11 7.80
CA ALA A 92 -10.44 13.91 9.00
C ALA A 92 -9.61 13.22 10.09
N ASP A 93 -9.55 11.88 10.09
CA ASP A 93 -8.85 11.13 11.13
C ASP A 93 -7.44 10.67 10.72
N PHE A 94 -7.12 10.65 9.41
CA PHE A 94 -5.74 10.65 8.92
C PHE A 94 -4.99 11.96 9.26
N THR A 95 -4.22 11.94 10.33
CA THR A 95 -3.50 13.11 10.87
C THR A 95 -2.07 12.78 11.27
N GLY A 96 -1.29 13.76 11.75
CA GLY A 96 0.01 13.51 12.37
C GLY A 96 -0.02 12.57 13.58
N ASN A 97 -1.19 12.23 14.12
CA ASN A 97 -1.33 11.31 15.24
C ASN A 97 -1.65 9.87 14.83
N GLY A 98 -1.93 9.61 13.55
CA GLY A 98 -2.28 8.29 13.05
C GLY A 98 -3.39 8.31 12.00
N ASP A 99 -3.96 7.13 11.76
CA ASP A 99 -5.07 6.86 10.83
C ASP A 99 -6.05 5.89 11.50
N THR A 100 -7.36 6.03 11.26
CA THR A 100 -8.38 5.09 11.76
C THR A 100 -9.15 4.45 10.62
N VAL A 101 -8.76 3.21 10.27
CA VAL A 101 -9.45 2.45 9.23
C VAL A 101 -10.53 1.54 9.81
N HIS A 102 -11.76 1.70 9.35
CA HIS A 102 -12.91 0.92 9.80
C HIS A 102 -13.11 -0.36 8.98
N TYR A 103 -13.05 -1.53 9.63
CA TYR A 103 -13.38 -2.80 8.98
C TYR A 103 -14.85 -3.18 9.26
N ALA A 104 -15.62 -3.47 8.21
CA ALA A 104 -16.99 -3.96 8.30
C ALA A 104 -17.13 -5.29 7.56
N VAL A 105 -16.87 -6.38 8.28
CA VAL A 105 -16.82 -7.74 7.74
C VAL A 105 -18.15 -8.46 8.02
N PRO A 106 -18.84 -9.00 7.01
CA PRO A 106 -20.03 -9.82 7.25
C PRO A 106 -19.66 -11.12 7.94
N VAL A 107 -20.39 -11.45 9.02
CA VAL A 107 -20.19 -12.68 9.79
C VAL A 107 -21.47 -13.53 9.83
N PRO A 108 -21.36 -14.87 9.90
CA PRO A 108 -22.53 -15.72 10.08
C PRO A 108 -23.23 -15.43 11.42
N VAL A 109 -24.57 -15.50 11.45
CA VAL A 109 -25.43 -15.18 12.63
C VAL A 109 -25.05 -15.98 13.89
N ASN A 110 -24.53 -17.21 13.73
CA ASN A 110 -24.04 -18.06 14.81
C ASN A 110 -22.55 -18.45 14.62
N GLY A 111 -21.76 -17.59 13.98
CA GLY A 111 -20.39 -17.91 13.56
C GLY A 111 -19.30 -17.71 14.62
N GLY A 112 -19.66 -17.24 15.82
CA GLY A 112 -18.71 -16.91 16.87
C GLY A 112 -18.25 -18.10 17.72
N PRO A 113 -17.26 -17.90 18.62
CA PRO A 113 -16.53 -16.65 18.86
C PRO A 113 -15.61 -16.30 17.69
N PHE A 114 -15.40 -15.01 17.46
CA PHE A 114 -14.47 -14.54 16.42
C PHE A 114 -13.10 -14.28 17.04
N ARG A 115 -12.10 -14.09 16.18
CA ARG A 115 -10.81 -13.55 16.58
C ARG A 115 -10.39 -12.57 15.53
N VAL A 116 -9.99 -11.39 15.96
CA VAL A 116 -9.46 -10.35 15.08
C VAL A 116 -7.98 -10.22 15.35
N SER A 117 -7.19 -10.24 14.28
CA SER A 117 -5.76 -9.95 14.31
C SER A 117 -5.46 -8.94 13.22
N VAL A 118 -4.68 -7.93 13.58
CA VAL A 118 -4.26 -6.86 12.67
C VAL A 118 -2.75 -6.75 12.77
N GLU A 119 -2.10 -6.67 11.62
CA GLU A 119 -0.66 -6.51 11.48
C GLU A 119 -0.39 -5.31 10.58
N LEU A 120 0.56 -4.46 10.98
CA LEU A 120 1.12 -3.43 10.11
C LEU A 120 2.43 -4.00 9.56
N LEU A 121 2.50 -4.12 8.24
CA LEU A 121 3.67 -4.65 7.54
C LEU A 121 4.43 -3.50 6.88
N TYR A 122 5.74 -3.67 6.75
CA TYR A 122 6.61 -2.78 5.99
C TYR A 122 7.30 -3.56 4.87
N GLN A 123 7.15 -3.06 3.64
CA GLN A 123 7.93 -3.48 2.47
C GLN A 123 8.84 -2.33 2.03
N PRO A 124 10.18 -2.49 2.02
CA PRO A 124 11.09 -1.47 1.52
C PRO A 124 10.99 -1.29 0.00
N ILE A 125 10.67 -2.36 -0.74
CA ILE A 125 10.45 -2.35 -2.18
C ILE A 125 9.18 -3.17 -2.45
N GLY A 126 8.15 -2.54 -3.00
CA GLY A 126 6.91 -3.22 -3.39
C GLY A 126 7.10 -4.11 -4.62
N TYR A 127 6.34 -5.19 -4.70
CA TYR A 127 6.38 -6.12 -5.83
C TYR A 127 6.23 -5.40 -7.18
N ARG A 128 5.15 -4.62 -7.38
CA ARG A 128 4.98 -3.89 -8.64
C ARG A 128 6.16 -2.98 -8.99
N TRP A 129 6.72 -2.26 -8.01
CA TRP A 129 7.86 -1.39 -8.28
C TRP A 129 9.05 -2.18 -8.84
N ALA A 130 9.38 -3.33 -8.25
CA ALA A 130 10.46 -4.19 -8.72
C ALA A 130 10.15 -4.73 -10.13
N HIS A 131 8.95 -5.26 -10.33
CA HIS A 131 8.56 -5.90 -11.59
C HIS A 131 8.29 -4.91 -12.73
N ASN A 132 8.16 -3.60 -12.46
CA ASN A 132 8.19 -2.57 -13.50
C ASN A 132 9.51 -2.55 -14.29
N LEU A 133 10.57 -3.14 -13.75
CA LEU A 133 11.86 -3.26 -14.42
C LEU A 133 11.91 -4.37 -15.48
N GLU A 134 10.95 -5.31 -15.48
CA GLU A 134 10.94 -6.45 -16.42
C GLU A 134 10.80 -6.03 -17.88
N LYS A 135 10.18 -4.86 -18.13
CA LYS A 135 10.03 -4.32 -19.48
C LYS A 135 11.35 -3.90 -20.12
N TYR A 136 12.42 -3.75 -19.35
CA TYR A 136 13.73 -3.32 -19.84
C TYR A 136 14.64 -4.52 -20.09
N ASP A 137 15.01 -4.71 -21.36
CA ASP A 137 15.98 -5.73 -21.76
C ASP A 137 17.42 -5.23 -21.56
N ALA A 138 17.87 -5.18 -20.31
CA ALA A 138 19.23 -4.76 -19.96
C ALA A 138 19.83 -5.60 -18.80
N PRO A 139 21.17 -5.70 -18.66
CA PRO A 139 21.80 -6.49 -17.61
C PRO A 139 21.43 -6.07 -16.19
N GLU A 140 21.31 -4.76 -15.93
CA GLU A 140 21.09 -4.22 -14.59
C GLU A 140 19.67 -4.49 -14.06
N PRO A 141 18.57 -4.21 -14.81
CA PRO A 141 17.21 -4.64 -14.45
C PRO A 141 17.11 -6.13 -14.16
N LYS A 142 17.67 -6.98 -15.04
CA LYS A 142 17.65 -8.44 -14.86
C LYS A 142 18.39 -8.86 -13.58
N ARG A 143 19.54 -8.27 -13.30
CA ARG A 143 20.30 -8.54 -12.08
C ARG A 143 19.54 -8.11 -10.83
N PHE A 144 18.92 -6.94 -10.85
CA PHE A 144 18.08 -6.48 -9.73
C PHE A 144 16.90 -7.42 -9.49
N LEU A 145 16.16 -7.80 -10.53
CA LEU A 145 15.03 -8.72 -10.44
C LEU A 145 15.44 -10.08 -9.87
N ASN A 146 16.61 -10.60 -10.26
CA ASN A 146 17.14 -11.84 -9.68
C ASN A 146 17.36 -11.71 -8.17
N TYR A 147 17.93 -10.59 -7.70
CA TYR A 147 18.11 -10.36 -6.26
C TYR A 147 16.77 -10.16 -5.54
N PHE A 148 15.85 -9.42 -6.13
CA PHE A 148 14.51 -9.23 -5.57
C PHE A 148 13.79 -10.57 -5.43
N ASN A 149 13.72 -11.36 -6.50
CA ASN A 149 13.05 -12.66 -6.50
C ASN A 149 13.68 -13.62 -5.47
N ALA A 150 15.01 -13.66 -5.38
CA ALA A 150 15.71 -14.50 -4.41
C ALA A 150 15.47 -14.11 -2.94
N MET A 151 15.10 -12.85 -2.67
CA MET A 151 14.88 -12.32 -1.32
C MET A 151 13.41 -12.07 -1.00
N SER A 152 12.51 -12.25 -1.97
CA SER A 152 11.10 -11.81 -1.93
C SER A 152 10.31 -12.38 -0.74
N SER A 153 10.56 -13.63 -0.36
CA SER A 153 9.94 -14.26 0.83
C SER A 153 10.34 -13.61 2.16
N SER A 154 11.35 -12.74 2.14
CA SER A 154 11.88 -12.00 3.29
C SER A 154 11.95 -10.49 3.03
N SER A 155 11.31 -10.00 1.96
CA SER A 155 11.33 -8.59 1.58
C SER A 155 10.29 -7.75 2.32
N TRP A 156 9.80 -8.23 3.47
CA TRP A 156 8.80 -7.56 4.29
C TRP A 156 8.93 -7.96 5.76
N VAL A 157 8.41 -7.13 6.65
CA VAL A 157 8.44 -7.38 8.10
C VAL A 157 7.19 -6.83 8.77
N VAL A 158 6.69 -7.54 9.79
CA VAL A 158 5.64 -7.02 10.68
C VAL A 158 6.26 -6.02 11.64
N VAL A 159 5.81 -4.75 11.59
CA VAL A 159 6.31 -3.67 12.45
C VAL A 159 5.41 -3.40 13.66
N ALA A 160 4.14 -3.79 13.59
CA ALA A 160 3.22 -3.75 14.72
C ALA A 160 2.15 -4.84 14.57
N LYS A 161 1.63 -5.33 15.69
CA LYS A 161 0.58 -6.36 15.72
C LYS A 161 -0.34 -6.18 16.91
N ALA A 162 -1.63 -6.43 16.71
CA ALA A 162 -2.64 -6.49 17.75
C ALA A 162 -3.60 -7.66 17.52
N SER A 163 -4.24 -8.16 18.58
CA SER A 163 -5.28 -9.18 18.48
C SER A 163 -6.34 -9.03 19.56
N ALA A 164 -7.59 -9.32 19.22
CA ALA A 164 -8.73 -9.31 20.13
C ALA A 164 -9.62 -10.55 19.89
N PRO A 165 -10.32 -11.06 20.94
CA PRO A 165 -11.39 -12.03 20.79
C PRO A 165 -12.69 -11.40 20.25
#